data_AF-S2ZJV7-F1
#
_entry.id   AF-S2ZJV7-F1
#
_cell.length_a   1.000
_cell.length_b   1.000
_cell.length_c   1.000
_cell.angle_alpha   90.00
_cell.angle_beta   90.00
_cell.angle_gamma   90.00
#
_symmetry.space_group_name_H-M   'P 1'
#
loop_
_entity.id
_entity.type
_entity.pdbx_description
1 polymer ?
#
loop_
_entity_poly.entity_id
_entity_poly.type
_entity_poly.pdbx_seq_one_letter_code
_entity_poly.pdbx_strand_id
1 'polypeptide(L)'
;MAQRLKEGPDYDVNNQGNAYNPGYMYGGESYTKALHAAVTYVCRTAHPFDSLDMLSERVVIVTDNLVYWVDSPREGHGDNHKPPRGRALRWARPKAIDPVQAAELVFMREVVRMVCVRETIGKETSEGVFAVYDWDEGVYREIGDGQIERWCHELAGSVNGSWKKNFVQKLHDMASRRENRVCECDDPALVFMANGIWDYEERVMLDFSPDSYRSGRAPRRFQTRSRLCPRIRCLMVP
;
A
#
# COMPACT_ATOMS: atom_id res chain seq x y z
N MET A 1 11.33 24.37 1.50
CA MET A 1 12.44 24.08 0.55
C MET A 1 12.78 22.61 0.70
N ALA A 2 12.31 21.75 -0.21
CA ALA A 2 12.52 20.30 -0.11
C ALA A 2 13.95 19.95 -0.55
N GLN A 3 14.72 19.28 0.31
CA GLN A 3 16.06 18.80 0.01
C GLN A 3 15.99 17.67 -1.04
N ARG A 4 16.70 17.86 -2.17
CA ARG A 4 17.00 16.81 -3.14
C ARG A 4 17.69 15.64 -2.43
N LEU A 5 17.17 14.43 -2.65
CA LEU A 5 17.83 13.18 -2.26
C LEU A 5 19.20 13.12 -2.95
N LYS A 6 20.26 12.82 -2.18
CA LYS A 6 21.63 12.70 -2.70
C LYS A 6 21.72 11.50 -3.65
N GLU A 7 22.08 11.77 -4.90
CA GLU A 7 22.48 10.77 -5.89
C GLU A 7 23.87 10.23 -5.49
N GLY A 8 23.94 8.97 -5.07
CA GLY A 8 25.19 8.30 -4.68
C GLY A 8 25.89 7.65 -5.88
N PRO A 9 27.23 7.65 -5.92
CA PRO A 9 28.01 6.92 -6.91
C PRO A 9 28.24 5.49 -6.41
N ASP A 10 27.72 4.48 -7.12
CA ASP A 10 28.32 3.14 -7.28
C ASP A 10 27.40 2.29 -8.14
N TYR A 11 27.80 2.12 -9.40
CA TYR A 11 27.15 1.30 -10.41
C TYR A 11 27.63 -0.14 -10.25
N ASP A 12 26.78 -1.03 -9.72
CA ASP A 12 26.99 -2.48 -9.72
C ASP A 12 25.75 -3.17 -10.29
N VAL A 13 25.96 -3.98 -11.33
CA VAL A 13 24.91 -4.63 -12.13
C VAL A 13 24.14 -5.68 -11.32
N ASN A 14 24.67 -6.09 -10.16
CA ASN A 14 24.04 -7.03 -9.23
C ASN A 14 23.44 -6.38 -7.97
N ASN A 15 23.45 -5.05 -7.88
CA ASN A 15 23.03 -4.32 -6.68
C ASN A 15 21.72 -3.55 -6.96
N GLN A 16 20.58 -4.16 -6.67
CA GLN A 16 19.27 -3.47 -6.61
C GLN A 16 19.19 -2.56 -5.37
N GLY A 17 20.23 -1.76 -5.14
CA GLY A 17 20.49 -1.07 -3.88
C GLY A 17 19.37 -0.11 -3.46
N ASN A 18 19.40 0.27 -2.17
CA ASN A 18 18.46 1.17 -1.49
C ASN A 18 18.38 2.61 -2.07
N ALA A 19 18.99 2.89 -3.22
CA ALA A 19 19.03 4.20 -3.85
C ALA A 19 18.08 4.25 -5.06
N TYR A 20 17.19 5.25 -5.09
CA TYR A 20 16.26 5.47 -6.19
C TYR A 20 17.01 5.80 -7.50
N ASN A 21 16.82 4.98 -8.54
CA ASN A 21 17.26 5.31 -9.89
C ASN A 21 16.17 4.96 -10.93
N PRO A 22 15.57 5.97 -11.59
CA PRO A 22 14.49 5.78 -12.57
C PRO A 22 14.82 4.81 -13.70
N GLY A 23 16.08 4.80 -14.17
CA GLY A 23 16.52 3.95 -15.27
C GLY A 23 16.61 2.47 -14.92
N TYR A 24 16.76 2.12 -13.63
CA TYR A 24 16.75 0.73 -13.16
C TYR A 24 15.35 0.23 -12.82
N MET A 25 14.48 1.10 -12.30
CA MET A 25 13.12 0.72 -11.92
C MET A 25 12.24 0.44 -13.12
N TYR A 26 12.56 1.02 -14.27
CA TYR A 26 11.62 1.10 -15.35
C TYR A 26 12.27 1.35 -16.72
N GLY A 27 11.91 0.52 -17.71
CA GLY A 27 12.49 0.53 -19.06
C GLY A 27 12.14 1.73 -19.95
N GLY A 28 11.14 2.55 -19.59
CA GLY A 28 10.82 3.79 -20.32
C GLY A 28 9.71 3.70 -21.39
N GLU A 29 8.90 2.64 -21.46
CA GLU A 29 8.05 2.34 -22.63
C GLU A 29 6.53 2.66 -22.52
N SER A 30 5.99 2.68 -21.30
CA SER A 30 4.58 2.87 -20.91
C SER A 30 4.38 3.68 -19.61
N TYR A 31 3.72 4.85 -19.70
CA TYR A 31 3.46 5.73 -18.54
C TYR A 31 2.81 5.02 -17.35
N THR A 32 1.86 4.12 -17.59
CA THR A 32 1.16 3.38 -16.52
C THR A 32 2.08 2.44 -15.75
N LYS A 33 3.02 1.77 -16.42
CA LYS A 33 4.05 0.95 -15.76
C LYS A 33 4.97 1.80 -14.88
N ALA A 34 5.27 3.02 -15.30
CA ALA A 34 6.04 3.98 -14.52
C ALA A 34 5.31 4.42 -13.26
N LEU A 35 4.01 4.71 -13.36
CA LEU A 35 3.17 5.04 -12.21
C LEU A 35 3.18 3.91 -11.18
N HIS A 36 2.99 2.66 -11.62
CA HIS A 36 3.04 1.48 -10.76
C HIS A 36 4.40 1.32 -10.07
N ALA A 37 5.50 1.42 -10.83
CA ALA A 37 6.85 1.29 -10.29
C ALA A 37 7.16 2.33 -9.19
N ALA A 38 6.66 3.56 -9.34
CA ALA A 38 6.79 4.59 -8.32
C ALA A 38 6.11 4.19 -7.01
N VAL A 39 4.88 3.67 -7.07
CA VAL A 39 4.17 3.21 -5.86
C VAL A 39 4.88 2.02 -5.22
N THR A 40 5.27 1.01 -6.02
CA THR A 40 5.99 -0.17 -5.51
C THR A 40 7.29 0.23 -4.81
N TYR A 41 8.06 1.17 -5.37
CA TYR A 41 9.27 1.67 -4.72
C TYR A 41 8.98 2.34 -3.38
N VAL A 42 7.99 3.22 -3.34
CA VAL A 42 7.60 3.90 -2.11
C VAL A 42 7.16 2.91 -1.04
N CYS A 43 6.34 1.91 -1.40
CA CYS A 43 5.92 0.86 -0.46
C CYS A 43 7.09 0.01 0.04
N ARG A 44 8.05 -0.36 -0.82
CA ARG A 44 9.25 -1.13 -0.41
C ARG A 44 10.17 -0.36 0.55
N THR A 45 10.16 0.97 0.46
CA THR A 45 10.98 1.86 1.29
C THR A 45 10.16 2.57 2.36
N ALA A 46 8.91 2.14 2.58
CA ALA A 46 8.03 2.69 3.60
C ALA A 46 8.41 2.11 4.97
N HIS A 47 8.41 2.94 5.99
CA HIS A 47 8.52 2.49 7.36
C HIS A 47 7.15 2.04 7.88
N PRO A 48 7.09 1.18 8.92
CA PRO A 48 5.83 0.71 9.48
C PRO A 48 4.86 1.84 9.89
N PHE A 49 5.40 2.96 10.36
CA PHE A 49 4.61 4.10 10.86
C PHE A 49 4.45 5.25 9.87
N ASP A 50 4.90 5.09 8.62
CA ASP A 50 4.66 6.09 7.59
C ASP A 50 3.16 6.13 7.26
N SER A 51 2.55 7.30 7.44
CA SER A 51 1.13 7.54 7.16
C SER A 51 0.87 7.69 5.66
N LEU A 52 -0.40 7.54 5.26
CA LEU A 52 -0.79 7.56 3.85
C LEU A 52 -0.50 8.90 3.16
N ASP A 53 -0.64 10.03 3.87
CA ASP A 53 -0.30 11.37 3.38
C ASP A 53 1.20 11.52 3.12
N MET A 54 2.05 11.06 4.04
CA MET A 54 3.51 11.08 3.85
C MET A 54 3.93 10.22 2.66
N LEU A 55 3.30 9.05 2.50
CA LEU A 55 3.58 8.15 1.39
C LEU A 55 3.04 8.69 0.06
N SER A 56 1.88 9.36 0.05
CA SER A 56 1.34 9.96 -1.17
C SER A 56 2.25 11.06 -1.70
N GLU A 57 2.77 11.93 -0.84
CA GLU A 57 3.75 12.95 -1.21
C GLU A 57 5.01 12.33 -1.81
N ARG A 58 5.52 11.26 -1.18
CA ARG A 58 6.67 10.51 -1.70
C ARG A 58 6.40 9.91 -3.08
N VAL A 59 5.21 9.34 -3.30
CA VAL A 59 4.82 8.81 -4.63
C VAL A 59 4.84 9.91 -5.68
N VAL A 60 4.33 11.11 -5.38
CA VAL A 60 4.36 12.25 -6.31
C VAL A 60 5.79 12.66 -6.65
N ILE A 61 6.67 12.79 -5.64
CA ILE A 61 8.09 13.15 -5.83
C ILE A 61 8.80 12.11 -6.70
N VAL A 62 8.60 10.83 -6.40
CA VAL A 62 9.19 9.71 -7.15
C VAL A 62 8.68 9.70 -8.59
N THR A 63 7.39 9.95 -8.79
CA THR A 63 6.78 9.99 -10.13
C THR A 63 7.29 11.19 -10.93
N ASP A 64 7.42 12.37 -10.32
CA ASP A 64 7.99 13.56 -10.98
C ASP A 64 9.45 13.35 -11.40
N ASN A 65 10.26 12.73 -10.55
CA ASN A 65 11.65 12.38 -10.88
C ASN A 65 11.72 11.38 -12.03
N LEU A 66 10.82 10.40 -12.08
CA LEU A 66 10.74 9.45 -13.19
C LEU A 66 10.35 10.16 -14.49
N VAL A 67 9.30 10.99 -14.46
CA VAL A 67 8.85 11.77 -15.62
C VAL A 67 9.98 12.67 -16.13
N TYR A 68 10.68 13.35 -15.22
CA TYR A 68 11.85 14.17 -15.57
C TYR A 68 12.93 13.37 -16.31
N TRP A 69 13.27 12.20 -15.80
CA TRP A 69 14.27 11.34 -16.43
C TRP A 69 13.81 10.86 -17.81
N VAL A 70 12.55 10.42 -17.92
CA VAL A 70 11.98 9.93 -19.19
C VAL A 70 11.94 11.03 -20.25
N ASP A 71 11.59 12.24 -19.87
CA ASP A 71 11.53 13.40 -20.76
C ASP A 71 12.91 13.95 -21.13
N SER A 72 13.95 13.59 -20.37
CA SER A 72 15.32 14.05 -20.62
C SER A 72 15.85 13.53 -21.97
N PRO A 73 16.76 14.27 -22.65
CA PRO A 73 17.33 13.86 -23.93
C PRO A 73 18.08 12.53 -23.86
N ARG A 74 18.04 11.75 -24.96
CA ARG A 74 18.77 10.48 -25.10
C ARG A 74 20.28 10.62 -25.06
N GLU A 75 20.78 11.78 -25.48
CA GLU A 75 22.21 12.11 -25.50
C GLU A 75 22.75 12.47 -24.10
N GLY A 76 21.85 12.59 -23.10
CA GLY A 76 22.15 13.14 -21.79
C GLY A 76 22.32 14.66 -21.85
N HIS A 77 22.38 15.31 -20.70
CA HIS A 77 22.82 16.70 -20.63
C HIS A 77 24.36 16.71 -20.69
N GLY A 78 24.94 17.36 -21.71
CA GLY A 78 26.36 17.31 -22.06
C GLY A 78 27.36 17.55 -20.91
N ASP A 79 28.58 17.09 -21.17
CA ASP A 79 29.82 17.00 -20.36
C ASP A 79 29.83 17.73 -19.01
N ASN A 80 29.45 17.01 -17.95
CA ASN A 80 29.99 17.04 -16.57
C ASN A 80 28.99 16.43 -15.58
N HIS A 81 28.98 15.11 -15.43
CA HIS A 81 28.03 14.33 -14.60
C HIS A 81 26.62 14.29 -15.18
N LYS A 82 26.53 13.59 -16.32
CA LYS A 82 25.31 13.45 -17.12
C LYS A 82 24.25 12.69 -16.30
N PRO A 83 23.05 13.24 -16.03
CA PRO A 83 21.92 12.44 -15.55
C PRO A 83 21.68 11.29 -16.54
N PRO A 84 21.08 10.17 -16.10
CA PRO A 84 20.96 8.97 -16.91
C PRO A 84 20.29 9.31 -18.23
N ARG A 85 20.87 8.85 -19.35
CA ARG A 85 20.34 9.06 -20.71
C ARG A 85 18.82 8.85 -20.69
N GLY A 86 18.07 9.92 -20.92
CA GLY A 86 16.61 9.87 -20.87
C GLY A 86 16.04 9.21 -22.12
N ARG A 87 14.71 9.30 -22.31
CA ARG A 87 14.03 8.70 -23.47
C ARG A 87 13.55 9.71 -24.49
N ALA A 88 13.65 11.00 -24.19
CA ALA A 88 13.10 12.12 -24.97
C ALA A 88 11.60 11.96 -25.26
N LEU A 89 10.86 11.41 -24.28
CA LEU A 89 9.40 11.43 -24.33
C LEU A 89 8.87 12.78 -23.86
N ARG A 90 7.54 12.93 -23.84
CA ARG A 90 6.87 14.14 -23.37
C ARG A 90 5.70 13.75 -22.50
N TRP A 91 5.97 13.48 -21.24
CA TRP A 91 4.95 13.16 -20.25
C TRP A 91 4.57 14.39 -19.44
N ALA A 92 3.33 14.42 -18.94
CA ALA A 92 2.90 15.48 -18.06
C ALA A 92 3.50 15.25 -16.67
N ARG A 93 4.11 16.29 -16.10
CA ARG A 93 4.59 16.24 -14.71
C ARG A 93 3.42 16.23 -13.72
N PRO A 94 3.39 15.31 -12.75
CA PRO A 94 2.30 15.23 -11.79
C PRO A 94 2.32 16.43 -10.84
N LYS A 95 1.14 16.97 -10.55
CA LYS A 95 0.96 18.02 -9.51
C LYS A 95 0.39 17.45 -8.20
N ALA A 96 -0.24 16.29 -8.29
CA ALA A 96 -0.87 15.56 -7.20
C ALA A 96 -0.82 14.06 -7.55
N ILE A 97 -1.11 13.20 -6.58
CA ILE A 97 -1.15 11.76 -6.79
C ILE A 97 -2.29 11.38 -7.75
N ASP A 98 -1.97 10.52 -8.72
CA ASP A 98 -2.97 9.96 -9.64
C ASP A 98 -3.92 9.02 -8.87
N PRO A 99 -5.23 9.00 -9.17
CA PRO A 99 -6.19 8.15 -8.45
C PRO A 99 -5.84 6.65 -8.52
N VAL A 100 -5.20 6.19 -9.61
CA VAL A 100 -4.75 4.80 -9.74
C VAL A 100 -3.56 4.53 -8.82
N GLN A 101 -2.62 5.48 -8.72
CA GLN A 101 -1.49 5.35 -7.78
C GLN A 101 -1.95 5.39 -6.34
N ALA A 102 -2.90 6.28 -6.01
CA ALA A 102 -3.50 6.36 -4.69
C ALA A 102 -4.19 5.05 -4.30
N ALA A 103 -4.93 4.44 -5.23
CA ALA A 103 -5.56 3.14 -5.02
C ALA A 103 -4.52 2.05 -4.77
N GLU A 104 -3.46 1.97 -5.59
CA GLU A 104 -2.38 1.00 -5.41
C GLU A 104 -1.64 1.20 -4.08
N LEU A 105 -1.44 2.45 -3.66
CA LEU A 105 -0.82 2.78 -2.39
C LEU A 105 -1.66 2.30 -1.21
N VAL A 106 -2.97 2.61 -1.22
CA VAL A 106 -3.91 2.13 -0.19
C VAL A 106 -3.93 0.61 -0.19
N PHE A 107 -4.05 -0.03 -1.34
CA PHE A 107 -4.11 -1.48 -1.44
C PHE A 107 -2.85 -2.20 -0.91
N MET A 108 -1.69 -1.57 -1.00
CA MET A 108 -0.43 -2.12 -0.47
C MET A 108 -0.19 -1.81 1.00
N ARG A 109 -0.83 -0.77 1.56
CA ARG A 109 -0.64 -0.33 2.95
C ARG A 109 -1.75 -0.80 3.86
N GLU A 110 -2.97 -0.75 3.36
CA GLU A 110 -4.18 -1.26 4.00
C GLU A 110 -4.46 -2.65 3.46
N VAL A 111 -4.80 -3.60 4.33
CA VAL A 111 -5.13 -4.95 3.86
C VAL A 111 -6.56 -4.96 3.35
N VAL A 112 -6.72 -4.63 2.07
CA VAL A 112 -7.99 -4.55 1.37
C VAL A 112 -8.24 -5.84 0.58
N ARG A 113 -9.39 -6.47 0.78
CA ARG A 113 -9.77 -7.72 0.12
C ARG A 113 -11.23 -7.71 -0.30
N MET A 114 -11.58 -8.67 -1.16
CA MET A 114 -12.97 -9.01 -1.45
C MET A 114 -13.39 -10.17 -0.54
N VAL A 115 -14.29 -9.91 0.40
CA VAL A 115 -14.85 -10.91 1.30
C VAL A 115 -15.99 -11.64 0.60
N CYS A 116 -15.74 -12.90 0.27
CA CYS A 116 -16.64 -13.79 -0.42
C CYS A 116 -17.27 -14.81 0.55
N VAL A 117 -18.45 -15.29 0.20
CA VAL A 117 -18.99 -16.53 0.79
C VAL A 117 -18.42 -17.75 0.05
N ARG A 118 -18.48 -18.93 0.66
CA ARG A 118 -17.91 -20.18 0.10
C ARG A 118 -18.38 -20.47 -1.33
N GLU A 119 -19.62 -20.13 -1.63
CA GLU A 119 -20.26 -20.35 -2.92
C GLU A 119 -19.70 -19.42 -4.02
N THR A 120 -19.06 -18.31 -3.63
CA THR A 120 -18.67 -17.21 -4.53
C THR A 120 -17.18 -17.06 -4.72
N ILE A 121 -16.35 -17.54 -3.78
CA ILE A 121 -14.89 -17.35 -3.82
C ILE A 121 -14.25 -17.91 -5.11
N GLY A 122 -14.72 -19.07 -5.58
CA GLY A 122 -14.21 -19.74 -6.78
C GLY A 122 -14.81 -19.26 -8.11
N LYS A 123 -15.88 -18.44 -8.09
CA LYS A 123 -16.55 -18.00 -9.33
C LYS A 123 -15.60 -17.17 -10.20
N GLU A 124 -15.83 -17.13 -11.51
CA GLU A 124 -15.06 -16.22 -12.39
C GLU A 124 -15.40 -14.77 -12.08
N THR A 125 -16.69 -14.46 -12.05
CA THR A 125 -17.21 -13.16 -11.63
C THR A 125 -17.00 -12.97 -10.12
N SER A 126 -16.42 -11.84 -9.73
CA SER A 126 -16.30 -11.46 -8.32
C SER A 126 -17.67 -11.12 -7.75
N GLU A 127 -18.05 -11.81 -6.68
CA GLU A 127 -19.26 -11.57 -5.93
C GLU A 127 -18.87 -11.61 -4.44
N GLY A 128 -18.96 -10.48 -3.75
CA GLY A 128 -18.48 -10.35 -2.38
C GLY A 128 -18.57 -8.92 -1.86
N VAL A 129 -18.20 -8.74 -0.60
CA VAL A 129 -18.15 -7.45 0.08
C VAL A 129 -16.73 -6.89 -0.01
N PHE A 130 -16.62 -5.66 -0.49
CA PHE A 130 -15.35 -4.94 -0.53
C PHE A 130 -15.00 -4.42 0.87
N ALA A 131 -13.89 -4.89 1.45
CA ALA A 131 -13.59 -4.71 2.87
C ALA A 131 -12.11 -4.47 3.17
N VAL A 132 -11.85 -3.82 4.29
CA VAL A 132 -10.50 -3.59 4.85
C VAL A 132 -10.35 -4.33 6.16
N TYR A 133 -9.17 -4.92 6.40
CA TYR A 133 -8.87 -5.64 7.63
C TYR A 133 -8.63 -4.68 8.80
N ASP A 134 -9.26 -4.96 9.93
CA ASP A 134 -8.97 -4.32 11.20
C ASP A 134 -8.04 -5.22 12.02
N TRP A 135 -6.80 -4.76 12.23
CA TRP A 135 -5.77 -5.49 12.99
C TRP A 135 -6.07 -5.60 14.49
N ASP A 136 -6.82 -4.67 15.08
CA ASP A 136 -7.16 -4.67 16.50
C ASP A 136 -8.27 -5.69 16.82
N GLU A 137 -9.16 -5.93 15.86
CA GLU A 137 -10.32 -6.83 16.00
C GLU A 137 -10.17 -8.16 15.26
N GLY A 138 -9.24 -8.26 14.31
CA GLY A 138 -9.03 -9.46 13.51
C GLY A 138 -10.16 -9.74 12.51
N VAL A 139 -10.87 -8.70 12.06
CA VAL A 139 -12.06 -8.81 11.20
C VAL A 139 -11.97 -7.89 9.99
N TYR A 140 -12.63 -8.27 8.90
CA TYR A 140 -12.84 -7.38 7.78
C TYR A 140 -14.06 -6.47 8.01
N ARG A 141 -13.87 -5.17 7.83
CA ARG A 141 -14.93 -4.16 7.84
C ARG A 141 -15.23 -3.69 6.44
N GLU A 142 -16.52 -3.62 6.11
CA GLU A 142 -16.98 -3.11 4.82
C GLU A 142 -16.48 -1.68 4.57
N ILE A 143 -15.95 -1.45 3.37
CA ILE A 143 -15.47 -0.14 2.96
C ILE A 143 -16.67 0.67 2.46
N GLY A 144 -17.22 1.48 3.36
CA GLY A 144 -18.26 2.47 3.02
C GLY A 144 -17.69 3.82 2.58
N ASP A 145 -18.60 4.72 2.18
CA ASP A 145 -18.26 6.06 1.68
C ASP A 145 -17.39 6.87 2.64
N GLY A 146 -17.63 6.78 3.95
CA GLY A 146 -16.86 7.51 4.96
C GLY A 146 -15.38 7.08 5.02
N GLN A 147 -15.08 5.80 4.76
CA GLN A 147 -13.69 5.32 4.70
C GLN A 147 -13.01 5.79 3.41
N ILE A 148 -13.73 5.76 2.28
CA ILE A 148 -13.24 6.29 1.01
C ILE A 148 -12.94 7.79 1.12
N GLU A 149 -13.82 8.57 1.74
CA GLU A 149 -13.61 10.01 1.92
C GLU A 149 -12.41 10.33 2.79
N ARG A 150 -12.17 9.52 3.83
CA ARG A 150 -10.96 9.64 4.66
C ARG A 150 -9.70 9.44 3.82
N TRP A 151 -9.61 8.35 3.07
CA TRP A 151 -8.45 8.08 2.20
C TRP A 151 -8.27 9.15 1.12
N CYS A 152 -9.35 9.61 0.48
CA CYS A 152 -9.29 10.70 -0.49
C CYS A 152 -8.66 11.96 0.14
N HIS A 153 -9.10 12.32 1.35
CA HIS A 153 -8.61 13.50 2.06
C HIS A 153 -7.13 13.36 2.45
N GLU A 154 -6.73 12.22 3.01
CA GLU A 154 -5.34 11.96 3.41
C GLU A 154 -4.38 11.92 2.21
N LEU A 155 -4.79 11.30 1.09
CA LEU A 155 -3.91 11.08 -0.05
C LEU A 155 -3.76 12.29 -0.96
N ALA A 156 -4.87 13.01 -1.19
CA ALA A 156 -4.95 14.04 -2.23
C ALA A 156 -5.71 15.30 -1.80
N GLY A 157 -6.20 15.37 -0.56
CA GLY A 157 -6.99 16.49 -0.06
C GLY A 157 -8.37 16.57 -0.71
N SER A 158 -8.69 17.70 -1.36
CA SER A 158 -9.98 17.89 -2.03
C SER A 158 -9.93 17.32 -3.44
N VAL A 159 -10.71 16.27 -3.69
CA VAL A 159 -10.77 15.57 -4.98
C VAL A 159 -12.12 15.74 -5.65
N ASN A 160 -12.14 15.76 -6.98
CA ASN A 160 -13.38 15.80 -7.74
C ASN A 160 -14.01 14.40 -7.87
N GLY A 161 -15.26 14.35 -8.34
CA GLY A 161 -15.99 13.08 -8.49
C GLY A 161 -15.35 12.09 -9.46
N SER A 162 -14.68 12.57 -10.52
CA SER A 162 -13.98 11.69 -11.46
C SER A 162 -12.76 11.02 -10.82
N TRP A 163 -12.03 11.76 -9.99
CA TRP A 163 -10.88 11.23 -9.25
C TRP A 163 -11.35 10.17 -8.25
N LYS A 164 -12.38 10.48 -7.43
CA LYS A 164 -12.96 9.53 -6.46
C LYS A 164 -13.45 8.25 -7.15
N LYS A 165 -14.13 8.38 -8.30
CA LYS A 165 -14.61 7.23 -9.08
C LYS A 165 -13.45 6.35 -9.57
N ASN A 166 -12.41 6.93 -10.16
CA ASN A 166 -11.26 6.17 -10.66
C ASN A 166 -10.49 5.48 -9.53
N PHE A 167 -10.35 6.13 -8.38
CA PHE A 167 -9.73 5.58 -7.17
C PHE A 167 -10.51 4.36 -6.66
N VAL A 168 -11.82 4.50 -6.44
CA VAL A 168 -12.69 3.41 -5.97
C VAL A 168 -12.72 2.26 -6.96
N GLN A 169 -12.86 2.55 -8.26
CA GLN A 169 -12.89 1.53 -9.30
C GLN A 169 -11.60 0.71 -9.29
N LYS A 170 -10.43 1.37 -9.28
CA LYS A 170 -9.14 0.68 -9.28
C LYS A 170 -8.95 -0.18 -8.02
N LEU A 171 -9.33 0.33 -6.85
CA LEU A 171 -9.28 -0.42 -5.59
C LEU A 171 -10.15 -1.69 -5.67
N HIS A 172 -11.38 -1.55 -6.14
CA HIS A 172 -12.30 -2.66 -6.33
C HIS A 172 -11.75 -3.67 -7.35
N ASP A 173 -11.19 -3.21 -8.46
CA ASP A 173 -10.59 -4.07 -9.49
C ASP A 173 -9.40 -4.88 -8.95
N MET A 174 -8.64 -4.35 -8.00
CA MET A 174 -7.56 -5.10 -7.35
C MET A 174 -8.08 -6.12 -6.33
N ALA A 175 -9.04 -5.73 -5.49
CA ALA A 175 -9.64 -6.63 -4.51
C ALA A 175 -10.44 -7.77 -5.15
N SER A 176 -11.07 -7.52 -6.30
CA SER A 176 -11.89 -8.50 -7.03
C SER A 176 -11.08 -9.62 -7.71
N ARG A 177 -9.75 -9.50 -7.78
CA ARG A 177 -8.88 -10.55 -8.33
C ARG A 177 -8.90 -11.79 -7.44
N ARG A 178 -8.77 -12.98 -8.03
CA ARG A 178 -8.91 -14.25 -7.30
C ARG A 178 -7.94 -14.38 -6.13
N GLU A 179 -6.71 -13.91 -6.30
CA GLU A 179 -5.67 -13.91 -5.26
C GLU A 179 -5.96 -12.95 -4.08
N ASN A 180 -6.93 -12.05 -4.24
CA ASN A 180 -7.34 -11.06 -3.25
C ASN A 180 -8.75 -11.30 -2.71
N ARG A 181 -9.36 -12.42 -3.08
CA ARG A 181 -10.61 -12.87 -2.49
C ARG A 181 -10.31 -13.70 -1.26
N VAL A 182 -11.08 -13.47 -0.21
CA VAL A 182 -10.98 -14.19 1.05
C VAL A 182 -12.36 -14.72 1.43
N CYS A 183 -12.39 -15.86 2.09
CA CYS A 183 -13.60 -16.46 2.64
C CYS A 183 -13.40 -16.61 4.15
N GLU A 184 -14.50 -16.59 4.91
CA GLU A 184 -14.45 -16.87 6.33
C GLU A 184 -13.74 -18.21 6.59
N CYS A 185 -12.82 -18.19 7.55
CA CYS A 185 -12.11 -19.36 8.01
C CYS A 185 -13.09 -20.31 8.70
N ASP A 186 -13.14 -21.53 8.19
CA ASP A 186 -13.99 -22.59 8.67
C ASP A 186 -13.24 -23.78 9.27
N ASP A 187 -11.94 -23.60 9.49
CA ASP A 187 -11.10 -24.62 10.07
C ASP A 187 -11.54 -24.89 11.53
N PRO A 188 -12.00 -26.10 11.86
CA PRO A 188 -12.44 -26.43 13.21
C PRO A 188 -11.30 -26.44 14.24
N ALA A 189 -10.03 -26.53 13.80
CA ALA A 189 -8.87 -26.44 14.68
C ALA A 189 -8.55 -25.01 15.13
N LEU A 190 -9.08 -24.00 14.42
CA LEU A 190 -8.79 -22.58 14.68
C LEU A 190 -9.94 -21.92 15.44
N VAL A 191 -9.67 -21.45 16.67
CA VAL A 191 -10.66 -20.75 17.50
C VAL A 191 -10.27 -19.30 17.72
N PHE A 192 -11.07 -18.39 17.16
CA PHE A 192 -10.92 -16.95 17.30
C PHE A 192 -11.28 -16.48 18.70
N MET A 193 -10.29 -15.93 19.41
CA MET A 193 -10.42 -15.34 20.75
C MET A 193 -10.17 -13.82 20.70
N ALA A 194 -10.30 -13.14 21.84
CA ALA A 194 -10.19 -11.67 21.91
C ALA A 194 -8.76 -11.14 21.73
N ASN A 195 -7.76 -12.02 21.80
CA ASN A 195 -6.33 -11.68 21.77
C ASN A 195 -5.55 -12.44 20.69
N GLY A 196 -6.23 -13.11 19.76
CA GLY A 196 -5.61 -13.93 18.71
C GLY A 196 -6.44 -15.15 18.33
N ILE A 197 -5.81 -16.07 17.62
CA ILE A 197 -6.41 -17.32 17.12
C ILE A 197 -5.72 -18.49 17.83
N TRP A 198 -6.48 -19.31 18.56
CA TRP A 198 -5.97 -20.54 19.16
C TRP A 198 -5.95 -21.66 18.12
N ASP A 199 -4.79 -22.26 17.90
CA ASP A 199 -4.63 -23.46 17.08
C ASP A 199 -4.62 -24.71 18.00
N TYR A 200 -5.61 -25.59 17.84
CA TYR A 200 -5.71 -26.81 18.63
C TYR A 200 -4.74 -27.92 18.20
N GLU A 201 -4.30 -27.94 16.94
CA GLU A 201 -3.36 -28.94 16.45
C GLU A 201 -1.96 -28.64 16.98
N GLU A 202 -1.49 -27.41 16.76
CA GLU A 202 -0.16 -26.96 17.16
C GLU A 202 -0.10 -26.50 18.63
N ARG A 203 -1.25 -26.28 19.26
CA ARG A 203 -1.40 -25.81 20.66
C ARG A 203 -0.69 -24.49 20.91
N VAL A 204 -0.79 -23.57 19.94
CA VAL A 204 -0.16 -22.24 20.00
C VAL A 204 -1.20 -21.12 19.84
N MET A 205 -0.80 -19.93 20.29
CA MET A 205 -1.53 -18.69 20.05
C MET A 205 -0.95 -17.99 18.83
N LEU A 206 -1.75 -17.90 17.78
CA LEU A 206 -1.43 -17.17 16.57
C LEU A 206 -1.95 -15.74 16.66
N ASP A 207 -1.19 -14.81 16.09
CA ASP A 207 -1.66 -13.45 15.87
C ASP A 207 -2.81 -13.44 14.86
N PHE A 208 -3.60 -12.36 14.89
CA PHE A 208 -4.62 -12.14 13.88
C PHE A 208 -4.01 -12.05 12.49
N SER A 209 -4.59 -12.80 11.54
CA SER A 209 -4.14 -12.86 10.16
C SER A 209 -5.25 -12.44 9.21
N PRO A 210 -4.95 -11.60 8.20
CA PRO A 210 -5.90 -11.28 7.14
C PRO A 210 -6.33 -12.48 6.29
N ASP A 211 -5.55 -13.57 6.28
CA ASP A 211 -5.84 -14.77 5.50
C ASP A 211 -6.69 -15.79 6.29
N SER A 212 -6.77 -15.63 7.61
CA SER A 212 -7.55 -16.48 8.51
C SER A 212 -8.41 -15.58 9.39
N TYR A 213 -9.60 -15.22 8.91
CA TYR A 213 -10.52 -14.31 9.62
C TYR A 213 -11.88 -14.98 9.87
N ARG A 214 -12.63 -14.44 10.84
CA ARG A 214 -13.99 -14.86 11.17
C ARG A 214 -15.01 -13.76 10.86
N SER A 215 -16.19 -14.13 10.38
CA SER A 215 -17.30 -13.18 10.22
C SER A 215 -18.07 -13.05 11.55
N GLY A 216 -18.24 -11.82 12.05
CA GLY A 216 -18.99 -11.56 13.28
C GLY A 216 -18.37 -10.49 14.19
N ARG A 217 -19.15 -10.00 15.17
CA ARG A 217 -18.65 -9.07 16.20
C ARG A 217 -17.45 -9.69 16.92
N ALA A 218 -16.39 -8.91 17.08
CA ALA A 218 -15.23 -9.27 17.88
C ALA A 218 -15.68 -9.95 19.20
N PRO A 219 -15.11 -11.10 19.58
CA PRO A 219 -15.43 -11.74 20.85
C PRO A 219 -15.21 -10.71 21.96
N ARG A 220 -16.26 -10.46 22.75
CA ARG A 220 -16.28 -9.40 23.77
C ARG A 220 -15.00 -9.50 24.60
N ARG A 221 -14.16 -8.46 24.56
CA ARG A 221 -13.09 -8.29 25.53
C ARG A 221 -13.71 -8.41 26.92
N PHE A 222 -13.35 -9.45 27.67
CA PHE A 222 -13.54 -9.40 29.12
C PHE A 222 -12.77 -8.18 29.60
N GLN A 223 -13.50 -7.16 30.07
CA GLN A 223 -12.89 -5.98 30.67
C GLN A 223 -12.24 -6.38 31.99
N THR A 224 -11.04 -6.95 31.94
CA THR A 224 -10.10 -6.78 33.04
C THR A 224 -9.53 -5.37 32.92
N ARG A 225 -10.04 -4.50 33.78
CA ARG A 225 -9.44 -3.18 34.04
C ARG A 225 -7.97 -3.37 34.41
N SER A 226 -7.07 -3.15 33.47
CA SER A 226 -5.72 -2.66 33.75
C SER A 226 -5.33 -1.69 32.65
N ARG A 227 -5.64 -0.41 32.90
CA ARG A 227 -5.05 0.72 32.19
C ARG A 227 -3.54 0.69 32.43
N LEU A 228 -2.72 0.50 31.39
CA LEU A 228 -1.35 1.00 31.34
C LEU A 228 -0.92 1.20 29.88
N CYS A 229 -1.32 2.33 29.31
CA CYS A 229 -0.48 3.13 28.41
C CYS A 229 -0.60 4.55 28.96
N PRO A 230 0.40 5.02 29.73
CA PRO A 230 1.54 5.67 29.09
C PRO A 230 2.89 5.48 29.83
N ARG A 231 4.01 5.36 29.09
CA ARG A 231 5.35 5.91 29.45
C ARG A 231 6.38 5.47 28.40
N ILE A 232 7.00 6.38 27.64
CA ILE A 232 8.04 7.36 28.02
C ILE A 232 9.41 6.69 28.25
N ARG A 233 10.33 7.05 27.35
CA ARG A 233 11.79 7.22 27.49
C ARG A 233 12.59 6.12 28.19
N CYS A 234 13.30 5.34 27.37
CA CYS A 234 14.60 4.81 27.76
C CYS A 234 15.61 5.97 27.87
N LEU A 235 15.95 6.35 29.10
CA LEU A 235 17.24 6.97 29.43
C LEU A 235 18.00 5.93 30.24
N MET A 236 18.93 5.23 29.59
CA MET A 236 20.00 4.50 30.24
C MET A 236 21.18 5.45 30.43
N VAL A 237 21.63 5.67 31.66
CA VAL A 237 23.06 5.72 32.01
C VAL A 237 23.19 5.42 33.52
N PRO A 238 24.35 4.92 33.96
CA PRO A 238 24.58 3.61 34.56
C PRO A 238 24.22 3.50 36.04
#